data_AF-A0A132B2K2-F1
#
_entry.id   AF-A0A132B2K2-F1
#
_cell.length_a   1.000
_cell.length_b   1.000
_cell.length_c   1.000
_cell.angle_alpha   90.00
_cell.angle_beta   90.00
_cell.angle_gamma   90.00
#
_symmetry.space_group_name_H-M   'P 1'
#
loop_
_entity.id
_entity.type
_entity.pdbx_description
1 polymer ?
#
loop_
_entity_poly.entity_id
_entity_poly.type
_entity_poly.pdbx_seq_one_letter_code
_entity_poly.pdbx_strand_id
1 'polypeptide(L)'
;MIISKHFLERITLSLLIASAATNVQASTTISATASSPSATSTTSPGDSACGSGYLGNGVCGWVSGASTRNTHTILWSCFAVILLCTYKVVHNNVCSENEHLASWRQWPFYRKRLRALGVMVLAIMSPEFISARAVSDWSESRSICLRMKAKGYYCSMVQAHFINMGGLATTTSEGLALLRWESLPELMDRYGWSEVVEQLPSDVDIKDRSKTDSFTATLAIVQSLWLVLECIGRTVGGASISELELSTCAFVLCSLVSYGFWWNKPYDIEHRSVITFPESTQSHVLKVVSKHNLTSDYNNDRVRFEDDRTYPDIFRLYSWYIMASLAVLIVAIHLAAWNWLFPSHVELWLWRLSCLAVLPSCALLFIAGMGWTSDGHEAVFTLVAISVYMMSRLIIVVQIFLCFRKMPESVYTEVPWSYWDRYLPRLS
;
A
#
# COMPACT_ATOMS: atom_id res chain seq x y z
N MET A 1 -9.67 -11.17 -13.28
CA MET A 1 -8.66 -10.81 -14.29
C MET A 1 -7.29 -11.18 -13.71
N ILE A 2 -6.76 -12.37 -14.04
CA ILE A 2 -5.50 -12.85 -13.47
C ILE A 2 -4.37 -12.30 -14.35
N ILE A 3 -3.80 -11.16 -13.95
CA ILE A 3 -2.55 -10.69 -14.53
C ILE A 3 -1.49 -11.71 -14.11
N SER A 4 -0.87 -12.39 -15.09
CA SER A 4 0.14 -13.41 -14.83
C SER A 4 1.28 -12.82 -13.98
N LYS A 5 1.70 -13.55 -12.94
CA LYS A 5 2.87 -13.21 -12.10
C LYS A 5 4.10 -12.86 -12.95
N HIS A 6 4.29 -13.59 -14.05
CA HIS A 6 5.37 -13.35 -14.99
C HIS A 6 5.26 -12.04 -15.79
N PHE A 7 4.05 -11.51 -15.98
CA PHE A 7 3.85 -10.24 -16.68
C PHE A 7 4.25 -9.06 -15.78
N LEU A 8 3.81 -9.07 -14.52
CA LEU A 8 4.23 -8.08 -13.51
C LEU A 8 5.73 -8.14 -13.23
N GLU A 9 6.30 -9.34 -13.07
CA GLU A 9 7.75 -9.52 -12.88
C GLU A 9 8.55 -8.98 -14.07
N ARG A 10 8.13 -9.28 -15.31
CA ARG A 10 8.81 -8.79 -16.52
C ARG A 10 8.73 -7.27 -16.65
N ILE A 11 7.57 -6.66 -16.41
CA ILE A 11 7.45 -5.19 -16.45
C ILE A 11 8.34 -4.54 -15.38
N THR A 12 8.34 -5.07 -14.16
CA THR A 12 9.13 -4.53 -13.05
C THR A 12 10.63 -4.67 -13.33
N LEU A 13 11.08 -5.83 -13.83
CA LEU A 13 12.48 -6.08 -14.23
C LEU A 13 12.91 -5.21 -15.42
N SER A 14 12.05 -5.03 -16.42
CA SER A 14 12.33 -4.17 -17.57
C SER A 14 12.44 -2.70 -17.15
N LEU A 15 11.56 -2.23 -16.25
CA LEU A 15 11.65 -0.89 -15.66
C LEU A 15 12.94 -0.73 -14.83
N LEU A 16 13.25 -1.70 -13.97
CA LEU A 16 14.44 -1.70 -13.12
C LEU A 16 15.76 -1.63 -13.91
N ILE A 17 15.92 -2.53 -14.89
CA ILE A 17 17.15 -2.64 -15.66
C ILE A 17 17.33 -1.42 -16.57
N ALA A 18 16.25 -1.01 -17.24
CA ALA A 18 16.35 0.07 -18.22
C ALA A 18 16.50 1.44 -17.51
N SER A 19 15.82 1.68 -16.38
CA SER A 19 15.92 2.97 -15.66
C SER A 19 17.26 3.16 -14.94
N ALA A 20 17.84 2.07 -14.42
CA ALA A 20 19.19 2.09 -13.87
C ALA A 20 20.22 2.47 -14.93
N ALA A 21 20.06 2.01 -16.16
CA ALA A 21 21.01 2.29 -17.24
C ALA A 21 20.92 3.74 -17.77
N THR A 22 19.71 4.28 -17.96
CA THR A 22 19.50 5.60 -18.58
C THR A 22 19.94 6.76 -17.70
N ASN A 23 19.55 6.77 -16.42
CA ASN A 23 19.94 7.83 -15.50
C ASN A 23 21.46 7.79 -15.21
N VAL A 24 22.08 6.60 -15.22
CA VAL A 24 23.55 6.47 -15.10
C VAL A 24 24.27 7.00 -16.33
N GLN A 25 23.74 6.75 -17.53
CA GLN A 25 24.28 7.32 -18.76
C GLN A 25 24.17 8.86 -18.77
N ALA A 26 23.07 9.41 -18.25
CA ALA A 26 22.94 10.85 -18.05
C ALA A 26 23.99 11.39 -17.04
N SER A 27 24.11 10.77 -15.87
CA SER A 27 25.08 11.16 -14.82
C SER A 27 26.54 11.11 -15.29
N THR A 28 26.90 10.09 -16.08
CA THR A 28 28.26 9.94 -16.63
C THR A 28 28.55 10.98 -17.72
N THR A 29 27.57 11.28 -18.57
CA THR A 29 27.67 12.35 -19.59
C THR A 29 27.88 13.72 -18.92
N ILE A 30 27.11 14.03 -17.87
CA ILE A 30 27.25 15.26 -17.06
C ILE A 30 28.66 15.35 -16.46
N SER A 31 29.16 14.25 -15.89
CA SER A 31 30.50 14.21 -15.28
C SER A 31 31.62 14.39 -16.31
N ALA A 32 31.45 13.86 -17.53
CA ALA A 32 32.39 14.04 -18.63
C ALA A 32 32.39 15.48 -19.20
N THR A 33 31.23 16.12 -19.25
CA THR A 33 31.13 17.54 -19.65
C THR A 33 31.75 18.47 -18.60
N ALA A 34 31.64 18.14 -17.30
CA ALA A 34 32.22 18.94 -16.23
C ALA A 34 33.76 18.84 -16.14
N SER A 35 34.37 17.76 -16.64
CA SER A 35 35.82 17.54 -16.61
C SER A 35 36.57 18.07 -17.84
N SER A 36 35.87 18.59 -18.86
CA SER A 36 36.47 19.16 -20.06
C SER A 36 36.62 20.69 -19.93
N PRO A 37 37.85 21.25 -19.86
CA PRO A 37 38.05 22.69 -19.60
C PRO A 37 37.76 23.61 -20.81
N SER A 38 37.24 23.07 -21.92
CA SER A 38 37.08 23.79 -23.19
C SER A 38 35.67 23.74 -23.79
N ALA A 39 34.68 23.15 -23.12
CA ALA A 39 33.29 23.16 -23.57
C ALA A 39 32.51 24.27 -22.87
N THR A 40 32.70 25.53 -23.30
CA THR A 40 31.69 26.56 -23.05
C THR A 40 30.47 26.19 -23.89
N SER A 41 29.56 25.37 -23.35
CA SER A 41 28.27 25.15 -23.99
C SER A 41 27.51 26.47 -23.96
N THR A 42 27.52 27.14 -25.11
CA THR A 42 26.76 28.35 -25.44
C THR A 42 25.28 28.04 -25.63
N THR A 43 24.71 27.14 -24.82
CA THR A 43 23.26 27.02 -24.70
C THR A 43 22.77 28.18 -23.85
N SER A 44 22.25 29.20 -24.54
CA SER A 44 21.49 30.29 -23.93
C SER A 44 20.38 29.69 -23.04
N PRO A 45 20.04 30.29 -21.88
CA PRO A 45 18.98 29.79 -21.00
C PRO A 45 17.63 29.55 -21.71
N GLY A 46 17.40 30.19 -22.86
CA GLY A 46 16.21 30.05 -23.70
C GLY A 46 16.09 28.77 -24.52
N ASP A 47 17.17 28.00 -24.72
CA ASP A 47 17.14 26.76 -25.53
C ASP A 47 17.08 25.47 -24.69
N SER A 48 17.25 25.58 -23.36
CA SER A 48 17.17 24.43 -22.45
C SER A 48 15.72 24.10 -22.11
N ALA A 49 15.39 22.81 -21.97
CA ALA A 49 14.07 22.35 -21.54
C ALA A 49 13.71 22.87 -20.12
N CYS A 50 14.71 23.32 -19.37
CA CYS A 50 14.60 23.79 -18.00
C CYS A 50 14.42 25.30 -17.84
N GLY A 51 14.58 26.10 -18.91
CA GLY A 51 14.48 27.55 -18.86
C GLY A 51 15.29 28.17 -17.70
N SER A 52 14.63 28.94 -16.84
CA SER A 52 15.25 29.59 -15.67
C SER A 52 15.74 28.62 -14.58
N GLY A 53 15.38 27.34 -14.66
CA GLY A 53 15.80 26.30 -13.72
C GLY A 53 17.13 25.62 -14.08
N TYR A 54 17.77 26.00 -15.19
CA TYR A 54 19.03 25.41 -15.64
C TYR A 54 20.19 25.80 -14.71
N LEU A 55 20.93 24.80 -14.21
CA LEU A 55 22.06 24.98 -13.28
C LEU A 55 23.44 24.79 -13.96
N GLY A 56 23.46 24.52 -15.27
CA GLY A 56 24.69 24.19 -16.00
C GLY A 56 24.94 22.69 -16.14
N ASN A 57 25.79 22.32 -17.10
CA ASN A 57 26.23 20.95 -17.36
C ASN A 57 25.09 19.92 -17.52
N GLY A 58 23.98 20.29 -18.17
CA GLY A 58 22.84 19.37 -18.38
C GLY A 58 22.06 19.04 -17.09
N VAL A 59 22.19 19.88 -16.06
CA VAL A 59 21.52 19.73 -14.77
C VAL A 59 20.57 20.90 -14.54
N CYS A 60 19.44 20.61 -13.90
CA CYS A 60 18.40 21.57 -13.59
C CYS A 60 17.92 21.43 -12.15
N GLY A 61 17.52 22.53 -11.55
CA GLY A 61 16.85 22.54 -10.25
C GLY A 61 15.34 22.50 -10.41
N TRP A 62 14.67 23.40 -9.71
CA TRP A 62 13.24 23.62 -9.86
C TRP A 62 12.92 24.27 -11.20
N VAL A 63 12.06 23.62 -11.99
CA VAL A 63 11.61 24.11 -13.29
C VAL A 63 10.15 24.53 -13.17
N SER A 64 9.89 25.83 -13.40
CA SER A 64 8.55 26.43 -13.46
C SER A 64 8.32 27.08 -14.83
N GLY A 65 7.08 27.12 -15.31
CA GLY A 65 6.70 27.82 -16.54
C GLY A 65 5.87 27.00 -17.52
N ALA A 66 5.76 27.52 -18.75
CA ALA A 66 4.90 26.99 -19.82
C ALA A 66 5.45 25.75 -20.56
N SER A 67 6.53 25.12 -20.04
CA SER A 67 6.92 23.81 -20.55
C SER A 67 5.80 22.82 -20.27
N THR A 68 5.53 21.95 -21.23
CA THR A 68 4.49 20.92 -21.14
C THR A 68 4.74 19.93 -20.00
N ARG A 69 6.01 19.77 -19.61
CA ARG A 69 6.46 19.01 -18.43
C ARG A 69 7.39 19.86 -17.57
N ASN A 70 7.04 20.03 -16.30
CA ASN A 70 7.78 20.82 -15.31
C ASN A 70 7.74 20.15 -13.93
N THR A 71 8.42 20.73 -12.93
CA THR A 71 8.49 20.12 -11.59
C THR A 71 7.11 19.98 -10.96
N HIS A 72 6.22 20.97 -11.13
CA HIS A 72 4.87 20.92 -10.58
C HIS A 72 4.02 19.80 -11.20
N THR A 73 4.09 19.60 -12.52
CA THR A 73 3.34 18.52 -13.19
C THR A 73 3.77 17.14 -12.71
N ILE A 74 5.09 16.92 -12.51
CA ILE A 74 5.63 15.66 -11.99
C ILE A 74 5.18 15.43 -10.55
N LEU A 75 5.30 16.46 -9.69
CA LEU A 75 4.86 16.38 -8.30
C LEU A 75 3.36 16.07 -8.21
N TRP A 76 2.53 16.75 -8.99
CA TRP A 76 1.08 16.56 -8.96
C TRP A 76 0.66 15.19 -9.48
N SER A 77 1.25 14.72 -10.58
CA SER A 77 0.93 13.39 -11.13
C SER A 77 1.29 12.28 -10.15
N CYS A 78 2.48 12.33 -9.55
CA CYS A 78 2.93 11.35 -8.56
C CYS A 78 2.13 11.45 -7.26
N PHE A 79 1.89 12.66 -6.75
CA PHE A 79 1.10 12.88 -5.54
C PHE A 79 -0.33 12.34 -5.69
N ALA A 80 -0.98 12.59 -6.83
CA ALA A 80 -2.30 12.04 -7.12
C ALA A 80 -2.29 10.51 -7.08
N VAL A 81 -1.32 9.85 -7.73
CA VAL A 81 -1.18 8.39 -7.69
C VAL A 81 -0.91 7.88 -6.28
N ILE A 82 0.02 8.49 -5.53
CA ILE A 82 0.29 8.11 -4.13
C ILE A 82 -0.96 8.23 -3.27
N LEU A 83 -1.73 9.33 -3.39
CA LEU A 83 -2.96 9.53 -2.64
C LEU A 83 -4.01 8.46 -2.99
N LEU A 84 -4.17 8.13 -4.27
CA LEU A 84 -5.05 7.06 -4.72
C LEU A 84 -4.62 5.70 -4.13
N CYS A 85 -3.32 5.39 -4.22
CA CYS A 85 -2.71 4.15 -3.75
C CYS A 85 -2.75 3.98 -2.22
N THR A 86 -2.80 5.07 -1.44
CA THR A 86 -2.66 5.04 0.03
C THR A 86 -3.94 5.37 0.79
N TYR A 87 -4.85 6.15 0.21
CA TYR A 87 -6.13 6.49 0.82
C TYR A 87 -7.29 5.66 0.26
N LYS A 88 -7.42 5.56 -1.07
CA LYS A 88 -8.56 4.86 -1.68
C LYS A 88 -8.43 3.33 -1.61
N VAL A 89 -7.22 2.79 -1.76
CA VAL A 89 -7.01 1.33 -1.73
C VAL A 89 -7.20 0.73 -0.33
N VAL A 90 -7.18 1.54 0.74
CA VAL A 90 -7.23 0.98 2.10
C VAL A 90 -8.66 0.77 2.59
N HIS A 91 -9.06 -0.49 2.69
CA HIS A 91 -10.37 -0.90 3.19
C HIS A 91 -10.32 -1.04 4.72
N ASN A 92 -10.78 0.00 5.42
CA ASN A 92 -10.83 0.02 6.88
C ASN A 92 -11.97 -0.85 7.43
N ASN A 93 -11.80 -1.32 8.67
CA ASN A 93 -12.83 -2.06 9.40
C ASN A 93 -14.03 -1.17 9.73
N VAL A 94 -15.17 -1.78 10.04
CA VAL A 94 -16.42 -1.06 10.35
C VAL A 94 -16.23 -0.20 11.60
N CYS A 95 -16.53 1.10 11.50
CA CYS A 95 -16.33 2.04 12.61
C CYS A 95 -17.24 1.70 13.80
N SER A 96 -16.82 2.05 15.02
CA SER A 96 -17.66 1.84 16.21
C SER A 96 -18.93 2.68 16.16
N GLU A 97 -19.98 2.25 16.86
CA GLU A 97 -21.24 2.99 16.93
C GLU A 97 -21.04 4.41 17.46
N ASN A 98 -20.18 4.57 18.48
CA ASN A 98 -19.79 5.88 19.01
C ASN A 98 -19.10 6.78 17.98
N GLU A 99 -18.30 6.21 17.07
CA GLU A 99 -17.63 6.97 15.99
C GLU A 99 -18.60 7.31 14.86
N HIS A 100 -19.58 6.45 14.59
CA HIS A 100 -20.61 6.66 13.60
C HIS A 100 -21.59 7.77 14.01
N LEU A 101 -22.07 7.73 15.26
CA LEU A 101 -23.04 8.68 15.79
C LEU A 101 -22.39 10.03 16.17
N ALA A 102 -21.06 10.11 16.19
CA ALA A 102 -20.37 11.30 16.66
C ALA A 102 -20.53 12.49 15.72
N SER A 103 -20.99 13.60 16.27
CA SER A 103 -21.00 14.90 15.60
C SER A 103 -19.59 15.52 15.59
N TRP A 104 -19.35 16.51 14.71
CA TRP A 104 -18.06 17.22 14.57
C TRP A 104 -17.59 17.92 15.86
N ARG A 105 -18.47 18.09 16.84
CA ARG A 105 -18.16 18.64 18.18
C ARG A 105 -17.61 17.61 19.16
N GLN A 106 -17.66 16.32 18.82
CA GLN A 106 -17.29 15.22 19.72
C GLN A 106 -15.97 14.58 19.28
N TRP A 107 -15.16 14.14 20.25
CA TRP A 107 -13.86 13.52 20.00
C TRP A 107 -13.87 12.30 19.04
N PRO A 108 -14.85 11.37 19.10
CA PRO A 108 -14.84 10.20 18.23
C PRO A 108 -14.87 10.53 16.73
N PHE A 109 -15.45 11.68 16.34
CA PHE A 109 -15.45 12.17 14.96
C PHE A 109 -14.03 12.44 14.43
N TYR A 110 -13.18 13.08 15.24
CA TYR A 110 -11.78 13.35 14.89
C TYR A 110 -10.94 12.08 15.00
N ARG A 111 -11.19 11.24 16.02
CA ARG A 111 -10.49 9.96 16.22
C ARG A 111 -10.60 9.05 14.99
N LYS A 112 -11.80 8.90 14.38
CA LYS A 112 -12.01 8.13 13.13
C LYS A 112 -11.10 8.63 12.00
N ARG A 113 -11.02 9.95 11.82
CA ARG A 113 -10.23 10.59 10.75
C ARG A 113 -8.72 10.51 11.01
N LEU A 114 -8.28 10.74 12.24
CA LEU A 114 -6.88 10.59 12.63
C LEU A 114 -6.41 9.15 12.46
N ARG A 115 -7.26 8.15 12.72
CA ARG A 115 -6.96 6.74 12.42
C ARG A 115 -6.78 6.52 10.92
N ALA A 116 -7.70 7.00 10.09
CA ALA A 116 -7.58 6.89 8.63
C ALA A 116 -6.31 7.57 8.11
N LEU A 117 -5.96 8.74 8.64
CA LEU A 117 -4.72 9.44 8.31
C LEU A 117 -3.48 8.66 8.77
N GLY A 118 -3.47 8.12 10.00
CA GLY A 118 -2.36 7.31 10.50
C GLY A 118 -2.13 6.05 9.65
N VAL A 119 -3.20 5.44 9.15
CA VAL A 119 -3.16 4.32 8.21
C VAL A 119 -2.60 4.73 6.86
N MET A 120 -2.97 5.90 6.34
CA MET A 120 -2.41 6.45 5.10
C MET A 120 -0.92 6.75 5.25
N VAL A 121 -0.49 7.34 6.37
CA VAL A 121 0.93 7.55 6.68
C VAL A 121 1.67 6.22 6.74
N LEU A 122 1.09 5.21 7.38
CA LEU A 122 1.66 3.86 7.39
C LEU A 122 1.75 3.26 5.98
N ALA A 123 0.78 3.52 5.10
CA ALA A 123 0.82 3.08 3.70
C ALA A 123 1.93 3.77 2.89
N ILE A 124 2.23 5.04 3.17
CA ILE A 124 3.37 5.76 2.55
C ILE A 124 4.70 5.20 3.08
N MET A 125 4.78 4.99 4.38
CA MET A 125 6.00 4.50 5.04
C MET A 125 6.27 3.02 4.76
N SER A 126 5.23 2.19 4.65
CA SER A 126 5.29 0.73 4.50
C SER A 126 4.14 0.20 3.62
N PRO A 127 4.17 0.45 2.30
CA PRO A 127 3.17 -0.06 1.36
C PRO A 127 3.15 -1.59 1.26
N GLU A 128 4.30 -2.26 1.48
CA GLU A 128 4.39 -3.72 1.56
C GLU A 128 3.61 -4.29 2.75
N PHE A 129 3.56 -3.59 3.88
CA PHE A 129 2.77 -4.00 5.04
C PHE A 129 1.27 -3.93 4.77
N ILE A 130 0.81 -2.92 4.01
CA ILE A 130 -0.60 -2.83 3.59
C ILE A 130 -0.97 -4.00 2.69
N SER A 131 -0.07 -4.39 1.79
CA SER A 131 -0.26 -5.57 0.93
C SER A 131 -0.33 -6.86 1.73
N ALA A 132 0.57 -7.02 2.72
CA ALA A 132 0.56 -8.16 3.63
C ALA A 132 -0.73 -8.22 4.46
N ARG A 133 -1.23 -7.06 4.93
CA ARG A 133 -2.53 -6.96 5.59
C ARG A 133 -3.66 -7.41 4.67
N ALA A 134 -3.64 -7.01 3.40
CA ALA A 134 -4.66 -7.42 2.45
C ALA A 134 -4.70 -8.96 2.25
N VAL A 135 -3.53 -9.58 2.17
CA VAL A 135 -3.38 -11.05 2.14
C VAL A 135 -3.94 -11.69 3.40
N SER A 136 -3.59 -11.14 4.58
CA SER A 136 -4.08 -11.62 5.87
C SER A 136 -5.60 -11.58 5.94
N ASP A 137 -6.21 -10.43 5.65
CA ASP A 137 -7.66 -10.25 5.67
C ASP A 137 -8.36 -11.22 4.71
N TRP A 138 -7.79 -11.43 3.52
CA TRP A 138 -8.33 -12.37 2.53
C TRP A 138 -8.23 -13.81 3.01
N SER A 139 -7.09 -14.19 3.59
CA SER A 139 -6.84 -15.55 4.07
C SER A 139 -7.76 -15.92 5.25
N GLU A 140 -7.99 -14.97 6.15
CA GLU A 140 -8.90 -15.13 7.28
C GLU A 140 -10.34 -15.24 6.79
N SER A 141 -10.77 -14.36 5.88
CA SER A 141 -12.09 -14.44 5.26
C SER A 141 -12.29 -15.76 4.50
N ARG A 142 -11.23 -16.25 3.82
CA ARG A 142 -11.27 -17.56 3.18
C ARG A 142 -11.44 -18.69 4.19
N SER A 143 -10.81 -18.61 5.35
CA SER A 143 -10.98 -19.58 6.43
C SER A 143 -12.42 -19.61 6.96
N ILE A 144 -13.07 -18.44 7.09
CA ILE A 144 -14.49 -18.32 7.46
C ILE A 144 -15.37 -19.05 6.45
N CYS A 145 -15.20 -18.78 5.15
CA CYS A 145 -15.94 -19.47 4.09
C CYS A 145 -15.80 -21.00 4.18
N LEU A 146 -14.57 -21.49 4.39
CA LEU A 146 -14.29 -22.92 4.47
C LEU A 146 -14.94 -23.56 5.71
N ARG A 147 -14.91 -22.87 6.87
CA ARG A 147 -15.55 -23.34 8.11
C ARG A 147 -17.07 -23.38 7.97
N MET A 148 -17.69 -22.36 7.39
CA MET A 148 -19.13 -22.36 7.12
C MET A 148 -19.52 -23.48 6.15
N LYS A 149 -18.73 -23.68 5.09
CA LYS A 149 -18.93 -24.77 4.12
C LYS A 149 -18.80 -26.15 4.78
N ALA A 150 -17.84 -26.34 5.69
CA ALA A 150 -17.66 -27.59 6.42
C ALA A 150 -18.88 -27.95 7.30
N LYS A 151 -19.65 -26.95 7.72
CA LYS A 151 -20.90 -27.10 8.48
C LYS A 151 -22.15 -27.16 7.58
N GLY A 152 -21.98 -27.14 6.25
CA GLY A 152 -23.07 -27.24 5.27
C GLY A 152 -23.68 -25.91 4.83
N TYR A 153 -23.11 -24.77 5.24
CA TYR A 153 -23.64 -23.43 4.92
C TYR A 153 -22.80 -22.73 3.86
N TYR A 154 -23.48 -22.05 2.93
CA TYR A 154 -22.83 -21.19 1.96
C TYR A 154 -22.44 -19.84 2.59
N CYS A 155 -21.22 -19.40 2.35
CA CYS A 155 -20.73 -18.07 2.74
C CYS A 155 -19.82 -17.55 1.65
N SER A 156 -20.19 -16.40 1.07
CA SER A 156 -19.39 -15.76 0.04
C SER A 156 -18.13 -15.10 0.64
N MET A 157 -17.15 -14.77 -0.21
CA MET A 157 -16.00 -13.97 0.23
C MET A 157 -16.42 -12.56 0.69
N VAL A 158 -17.52 -12.01 0.16
CA VAL A 158 -18.03 -10.69 0.54
C VAL A 158 -18.58 -10.73 1.96
N GLN A 159 -19.41 -11.73 2.27
CA GLN A 159 -19.92 -11.99 3.62
C GLN A 159 -18.79 -12.26 4.60
N ALA A 160 -17.86 -13.14 4.25
CA ALA A 160 -16.74 -13.45 5.12
C ALA A 160 -15.85 -12.23 5.41
N HIS A 161 -15.56 -11.40 4.41
CA HIS A 161 -14.87 -10.12 4.64
C HIS A 161 -15.66 -9.17 5.52
N PHE A 162 -16.98 -9.08 5.32
CA PHE A 162 -17.84 -8.25 6.15
C PHE A 162 -17.84 -8.70 7.62
N ILE A 163 -17.92 -10.01 7.87
CA ILE A 163 -17.78 -10.61 9.20
C ILE A 163 -16.40 -10.30 9.78
N ASN A 164 -15.33 -10.53 9.00
CA ASN A 164 -13.96 -10.27 9.42
C ASN A 164 -13.62 -8.79 9.61
N MET A 165 -14.43 -7.88 9.08
CA MET A 165 -14.33 -6.43 9.28
C MET A 165 -15.16 -5.93 10.48
N GLY A 166 -15.81 -6.84 11.22
CA GLY A 166 -16.60 -6.50 12.41
C GLY A 166 -17.96 -5.95 12.04
N GLY A 167 -18.50 -6.39 10.90
CA GLY A 167 -19.81 -6.02 10.40
C GLY A 167 -20.97 -6.62 11.18
N LEU A 168 -20.74 -7.50 12.15
CA LEU A 168 -21.79 -8.10 12.98
C LEU A 168 -21.79 -7.55 14.40
N ALA A 169 -22.97 -7.41 14.97
CA ALA A 169 -23.19 -7.07 16.37
C ALA A 169 -24.38 -7.85 16.94
N THR A 170 -24.53 -7.86 18.25
CA THR A 170 -25.70 -8.40 18.95
C THR A 170 -26.17 -7.42 20.01
N THR A 171 -27.47 -7.36 20.25
CA THR A 171 -28.03 -6.61 21.38
C THR A 171 -27.87 -7.43 22.64
N THR A 172 -27.25 -6.85 23.66
CA THR A 172 -27.14 -7.41 25.01
C THR A 172 -27.85 -6.52 26.03
N SER A 173 -27.98 -7.01 27.26
CA SER A 173 -28.51 -6.21 28.38
C SER A 173 -27.71 -4.94 28.67
N GLU A 174 -26.46 -4.86 28.20
CA GLU A 174 -25.55 -3.73 28.40
C GLU A 174 -25.47 -2.80 27.17
N GLY A 175 -26.19 -3.13 26.08
CA GLY A 175 -26.21 -2.36 24.84
C GLY A 175 -25.77 -3.18 23.63
N LEU A 176 -25.36 -2.50 22.55
CA LEU A 176 -24.89 -3.16 21.35
C LEU A 176 -23.46 -3.68 21.56
N ALA A 177 -23.26 -4.98 21.40
CA ALA A 177 -21.96 -5.63 21.53
C ALA A 177 -21.47 -6.17 20.19
N LEU A 178 -20.18 -5.97 19.89
CA LEU A 178 -19.56 -6.48 18.66
C LEU A 178 -19.55 -8.02 18.66
N LEU A 179 -19.95 -8.62 17.54
CA LEU A 179 -19.92 -10.07 17.35
C LEU A 179 -18.75 -10.44 16.44
N ARG A 180 -17.67 -10.98 17.02
CA ARG A 180 -16.47 -11.37 16.28
C ARG A 180 -16.60 -12.78 15.73
N TRP A 181 -15.87 -13.09 14.66
CA TRP A 181 -15.91 -14.44 14.08
C TRP A 181 -15.52 -15.52 15.10
N GLU A 182 -14.64 -15.25 16.05
CA GLU A 182 -14.21 -16.23 17.05
C GLU A 182 -15.34 -16.65 17.99
N SER A 183 -16.29 -15.75 18.28
CA SER A 183 -17.46 -16.08 19.09
C SER A 183 -18.57 -16.76 18.29
N LEU A 184 -18.65 -16.54 16.97
CA LEU A 184 -19.74 -17.09 16.14
C LEU A 184 -19.85 -18.61 16.24
N PRO A 185 -18.80 -19.44 16.02
CA PRO A 185 -18.91 -20.89 16.07
C PRO A 185 -19.46 -21.42 17.41
N GLU A 186 -19.00 -20.89 18.54
CA GLU A 186 -19.48 -21.31 19.87
C GLU A 186 -20.97 -20.98 20.05
N LEU A 187 -21.40 -19.79 19.60
CA LEU A 187 -22.79 -19.38 19.66
C LEU A 187 -23.65 -20.21 18.68
N MET A 188 -23.19 -20.42 17.44
CA MET A 188 -23.91 -21.18 16.41
C MET A 188 -24.05 -22.67 16.75
N ASP A 189 -23.03 -23.28 17.37
CA ASP A 189 -23.10 -24.67 17.82
C ASP A 189 -24.11 -24.85 18.96
N ARG A 190 -24.33 -23.83 19.80
CA ARG A 190 -25.30 -23.87 20.90
C ARG A 190 -26.73 -23.50 20.48
N TYR A 191 -26.88 -22.51 19.59
CA TYR A 191 -28.19 -21.91 19.25
C TYR A 191 -28.75 -22.36 17.91
N GLY A 192 -27.96 -23.06 17.09
CA GLY A 192 -28.38 -23.52 15.77
C GLY A 192 -27.80 -22.65 14.67
N TRP A 193 -27.04 -23.29 13.78
CA TRP A 193 -26.41 -22.61 12.66
C TRP A 193 -27.42 -21.97 11.70
N SER A 194 -28.56 -22.63 11.46
CA SER A 194 -29.59 -22.14 10.55
C SER A 194 -30.16 -20.78 10.99
N GLU A 195 -30.45 -20.62 12.28
CA GLU A 195 -31.05 -19.40 12.83
C GLU A 195 -30.12 -18.18 12.70
N VAL A 196 -28.82 -18.41 12.87
CA VAL A 196 -27.81 -17.34 12.76
C VAL A 196 -27.51 -17.02 11.30
N VAL A 197 -27.39 -18.03 10.43
CA VAL A 197 -27.05 -17.82 9.01
C VAL A 197 -28.19 -17.11 8.27
N GLU A 198 -29.45 -17.39 8.61
CA GLU A 198 -30.61 -16.72 8.00
C GLU A 198 -30.64 -15.21 8.29
N GLN A 199 -30.05 -14.78 9.42
CA GLN A 199 -29.94 -13.37 9.79
C GLN A 199 -28.73 -12.66 9.15
N LEU A 200 -27.82 -13.39 8.48
CA LEU A 200 -26.66 -12.76 7.84
C LEU A 200 -27.10 -11.95 6.62
N PRO A 201 -26.55 -10.72 6.44
CA PRO A 201 -26.87 -9.91 5.27
C PRO A 201 -26.43 -10.59 3.98
N SER A 202 -27.20 -10.40 2.91
CA SER A 202 -26.84 -10.92 1.59
C SER A 202 -25.68 -10.14 0.97
N ASP A 203 -25.01 -10.71 -0.03
CA ASP A 203 -23.97 -10.01 -0.80
C ASP A 203 -24.48 -8.70 -1.41
N VAL A 204 -25.75 -8.64 -1.80
CA VAL A 204 -26.38 -7.46 -2.38
C VAL A 204 -26.52 -6.38 -1.30
N ASP A 205 -27.05 -6.73 -0.13
CA ASP A 205 -27.21 -5.80 1.00
C ASP A 205 -25.86 -5.22 1.45
N ILE A 206 -24.80 -6.05 1.46
CA ILE A 206 -23.46 -5.61 1.84
C ILE A 206 -22.89 -4.66 0.78
N LYS A 207 -23.06 -4.97 -0.51
CA LYS A 207 -22.57 -4.13 -1.61
C LYS A 207 -23.31 -2.80 -1.68
N ASP A 208 -24.60 -2.77 -1.41
CA ASP A 208 -25.39 -1.53 -1.40
C ASP A 208 -24.97 -0.59 -0.26
N ARG A 209 -24.50 -1.15 0.86
CA ARG A 209 -23.91 -0.37 1.98
C ARG A 209 -22.46 0.04 1.73
N SER A 210 -21.77 -0.62 0.80
CA SER A 210 -20.39 -0.36 0.47
C SER A 210 -20.30 0.89 -0.39
N LYS A 211 -19.56 1.90 0.06
CA LYS A 211 -19.36 3.14 -0.72
C LYS A 211 -18.28 2.99 -1.80
N THR A 212 -18.14 1.79 -2.36
CA THR A 212 -17.17 1.51 -3.40
C THR A 212 -17.66 2.13 -4.69
N ASP A 213 -17.20 3.34 -5.00
CA ASP A 213 -17.44 3.92 -6.31
C ASP A 213 -16.50 3.27 -7.33
N SER A 214 -17.04 2.32 -8.10
CA SER A 214 -16.31 1.63 -9.16
C SER A 214 -15.75 2.59 -10.21
N PHE A 215 -16.37 3.76 -10.40
CA PHE A 215 -15.86 4.80 -11.28
C PHE A 215 -14.55 5.39 -10.74
N THR A 216 -14.54 5.83 -9.48
CA THR A 216 -13.32 6.33 -8.82
C THR A 216 -12.19 5.29 -8.80
N ALA A 217 -12.50 4.02 -8.58
CA ALA A 217 -11.51 2.94 -8.61
C ALA A 217 -10.93 2.73 -10.03
N THR A 218 -11.78 2.81 -11.07
CA THR A 218 -11.34 2.69 -12.47
C THR A 218 -10.43 3.86 -12.85
N LEU A 219 -10.80 5.09 -12.50
CA LEU A 219 -9.95 6.26 -12.72
C LEU A 219 -8.61 6.14 -11.99
N ALA A 220 -8.61 5.62 -10.76
CA ALA A 220 -7.39 5.41 -10.00
C ALA A 220 -6.42 4.44 -10.69
N ILE A 221 -6.96 3.34 -11.24
CA ILE A 221 -6.18 2.35 -12.00
C ILE A 221 -5.64 2.97 -13.28
N VAL A 222 -6.48 3.68 -14.05
CA VAL A 222 -6.06 4.34 -15.29
C VAL A 222 -4.94 5.35 -15.02
N GLN A 223 -5.10 6.21 -14.00
CA GLN A 223 -4.09 7.19 -13.62
C GLN A 223 -2.77 6.54 -13.20
N SER A 224 -2.85 5.43 -12.44
CA SER A 224 -1.67 4.70 -11.98
C SER A 224 -0.94 4.01 -13.13
N LEU A 225 -1.68 3.36 -14.03
CA LEU A 225 -1.12 2.69 -15.21
C LEU A 225 -0.52 3.70 -16.19
N TRP A 226 -1.16 4.86 -16.36
CA TRP A 226 -0.64 5.93 -17.21
C TRP A 226 0.73 6.41 -16.74
N LEU A 227 0.89 6.69 -15.43
CA LEU A 227 2.19 7.06 -14.87
C LEU A 227 3.26 5.99 -15.10
N VAL A 228 2.91 4.70 -14.91
CA VAL A 228 3.84 3.60 -15.18
C VAL A 228 4.22 3.54 -16.65
N LEU A 229 3.26 3.72 -17.57
CA LEU A 229 3.53 3.77 -19.01
C LEU A 229 4.41 4.96 -19.40
N GLU A 230 4.20 6.14 -18.81
CA GLU A 230 5.09 7.28 -18.98
C GLU A 230 6.52 6.93 -18.53
N CYS A 231 6.69 6.34 -17.34
CA CYS A 231 8.01 5.93 -16.85
C CYS A 231 8.69 4.94 -17.81
N ILE A 232 7.96 3.93 -18.30
CA ILE A 232 8.47 2.98 -19.30
C ILE A 232 8.88 3.71 -20.59
N GLY A 233 8.01 4.58 -21.11
CA GLY A 233 8.25 5.34 -22.33
C GLY A 233 9.49 6.21 -22.25
N ARG A 234 9.69 6.89 -21.12
CA ARG A 234 10.89 7.71 -20.84
C ARG A 234 12.15 6.87 -20.85
N THR A 235 12.14 5.77 -20.10
CA THR A 235 13.27 4.88 -19.99
C THR A 235 13.64 4.24 -21.33
N VAL A 236 12.67 3.78 -22.13
CA VAL A 236 12.93 3.24 -23.47
C VAL A 236 13.46 4.31 -24.42
N GLY A 237 12.97 5.55 -24.29
CA GLY A 237 13.44 6.70 -25.06
C GLY A 237 14.79 7.27 -24.62
N GLY A 238 15.45 6.68 -23.61
CA GLY A 238 16.72 7.17 -23.08
C GLY A 238 16.62 8.42 -22.19
N ALA A 239 15.39 8.85 -21.83
CA ALA A 239 15.16 9.98 -20.95
C ALA A 239 15.22 9.55 -19.48
N SER A 240 15.75 10.42 -18.62
CA SER A 240 15.83 10.15 -17.19
C SER A 240 14.45 10.18 -16.55
N ILE A 241 14.23 9.35 -15.54
CA ILE A 241 13.03 9.40 -14.69
C ILE A 241 13.40 10.04 -13.35
N SER A 242 12.44 10.72 -12.70
CA SER A 242 12.66 11.24 -11.35
C SER A 242 12.56 10.12 -10.29
N GLU A 243 13.20 10.31 -9.15
CA GLU A 243 13.14 9.37 -8.02
C GLU A 243 11.70 9.23 -7.53
N LEU A 244 10.92 10.31 -7.58
CA LEU A 244 9.51 10.30 -7.20
C LEU A 244 8.67 9.42 -8.11
N GLU A 245 8.88 9.49 -9.42
CA GLU A 245 8.20 8.62 -10.38
C GLU A 245 8.56 7.15 -10.18
N LEU A 246 9.86 6.87 -9.96
CA LEU A 246 10.35 5.52 -9.69
C LEU A 246 9.73 4.93 -8.40
N SER A 247 9.73 5.70 -7.31
CA SER A 247 9.11 5.27 -6.05
C SER A 247 7.59 5.18 -6.16
N THR A 248 6.94 6.04 -6.95
CA THR A 248 5.50 5.95 -7.24
C THR A 248 5.15 4.64 -7.94
N CYS A 249 5.98 4.15 -8.86
CA CYS A 249 5.80 2.82 -9.47
C CYS A 249 5.83 1.69 -8.41
N ALA A 250 6.68 1.80 -7.39
CA ALA A 250 6.71 0.84 -6.29
C ALA A 250 5.42 0.87 -5.44
N PHE A 251 4.85 2.06 -5.21
CA PHE A 251 3.53 2.19 -4.57
C PHE A 251 2.42 1.54 -5.40
N VAL A 252 2.41 1.78 -6.73
CA VAL A 252 1.44 1.16 -7.64
C VAL A 252 1.51 -0.37 -7.57
N LEU A 253 2.72 -0.95 -7.55
CA LEU A 253 2.90 -2.40 -7.40
C LEU A 253 2.22 -2.95 -6.13
N CYS A 254 2.46 -2.32 -4.98
CA CYS A 254 1.85 -2.73 -3.71
C CYS A 254 0.33 -2.56 -3.72
N SER A 255 -0.16 -1.46 -4.29
CA SER A 255 -1.58 -1.19 -4.40
C SER A 255 -2.31 -2.18 -5.30
N LEU A 256 -1.69 -2.64 -6.40
CA LEU A 256 -2.24 -3.69 -7.26
C LEU A 256 -2.38 -5.02 -6.51
N VAL A 257 -1.36 -5.40 -5.73
CA VAL A 257 -1.44 -6.60 -4.86
C VAL A 257 -2.56 -6.46 -3.84
N SER A 258 -2.59 -5.33 -3.12
CA SER A 258 -3.60 -5.04 -2.10
C SER A 258 -5.02 -5.11 -2.69
N TYR A 259 -5.23 -4.47 -3.84
CA TYR A 259 -6.52 -4.45 -4.53
C TYR A 259 -6.95 -5.84 -5.02
N GLY A 260 -6.00 -6.66 -5.49
CA GLY A 260 -6.28 -8.04 -5.87
C GLY A 260 -6.85 -8.87 -4.72
N PHE A 261 -6.27 -8.76 -3.52
CA PHE A 261 -6.75 -9.48 -2.33
C PHE A 261 -8.01 -8.86 -1.71
N TRP A 262 -8.19 -7.54 -1.83
CA TRP A 262 -9.38 -6.84 -1.34
C TRP A 262 -10.50 -6.67 -2.36
N TRP A 263 -10.45 -7.34 -3.51
CA TRP A 263 -11.48 -7.23 -4.55
C TRP A 263 -12.89 -7.52 -4.03
N ASN A 264 -13.03 -8.50 -3.12
CA ASN A 264 -14.30 -8.86 -2.51
C ASN A 264 -14.55 -8.19 -1.15
N LYS A 265 -13.61 -7.38 -0.65
CA LYS A 265 -13.74 -6.71 0.64
C LYS A 265 -14.57 -5.42 0.46
N PRO A 266 -15.65 -5.22 1.22
CA PRO A 266 -16.41 -3.97 1.14
C PRO A 266 -15.57 -2.75 1.58
N TYR A 267 -15.97 -1.56 1.11
CA TYR A 267 -15.30 -0.28 1.37
C TYR A 267 -16.20 0.69 2.12
N ASP A 268 -15.66 1.32 3.17
CA ASP A 268 -16.29 2.38 3.97
C ASP A 268 -17.72 2.06 4.45
N ILE A 269 -17.91 0.85 4.98
CA ILE A 269 -19.16 0.48 5.65
C ILE A 269 -19.25 1.14 7.03
N GLU A 270 -20.39 1.76 7.29
CA GLU A 270 -20.65 2.51 8.52
C GLU A 270 -21.56 1.79 9.52
N HIS A 271 -22.34 0.80 9.06
CA HIS A 271 -23.33 0.10 9.89
C HIS A 271 -23.03 -1.38 10.04
N ARG A 272 -23.24 -1.89 11.26
CA ARG A 272 -23.22 -3.33 11.57
C ARG A 272 -24.61 -3.93 11.37
N SER A 273 -24.66 -5.18 10.95
CA SER A 273 -25.87 -6.01 11.01
C SER A 273 -26.01 -6.61 12.39
N VAL A 274 -27.21 -6.51 12.97
CA VAL A 274 -27.52 -7.04 14.30
C VAL A 274 -28.04 -8.46 14.17
N ILE A 275 -27.40 -9.40 14.86
CA ILE A 275 -27.87 -10.77 15.04
C ILE A 275 -28.59 -10.83 16.39
N THR A 276 -29.82 -11.33 16.38
CA THR A 276 -30.66 -11.45 17.57
C THR A 276 -30.58 -12.87 18.09
N PHE A 277 -30.27 -13.00 19.38
CA PHE A 277 -30.32 -14.27 20.11
C PHE A 277 -31.50 -14.27 21.09
N PRO A 278 -32.06 -15.45 21.43
CA PRO A 278 -33.18 -15.56 22.36
C PRO A 278 -32.88 -14.94 23.73
N GLU A 279 -33.87 -14.30 24.35
CA GLU A 279 -33.71 -13.57 25.62
C GLU A 279 -33.16 -14.46 26.75
N SER A 280 -33.59 -15.72 26.81
CA SER A 280 -33.12 -16.71 27.79
C SER A 280 -31.61 -16.99 27.73
N THR A 281 -30.95 -16.60 26.63
CA THR A 281 -29.55 -16.92 26.34
C THR A 281 -28.62 -15.72 26.48
N GLN A 282 -29.17 -14.53 26.73
CA GLN A 282 -28.45 -13.26 26.80
C GLN A 282 -27.26 -13.30 27.76
N SER A 283 -27.38 -13.96 28.91
CA SER A 283 -26.28 -14.09 29.88
C SER A 283 -25.10 -14.93 29.35
N HIS A 284 -25.37 -15.94 28.52
CA HIS A 284 -24.31 -16.75 27.90
C HIS A 284 -23.70 -16.00 26.71
N VAL A 285 -24.53 -15.36 25.88
CA VAL A 285 -24.06 -14.49 24.78
C VAL A 285 -23.14 -13.41 25.32
N LEU A 286 -23.53 -12.70 26.38
CA LEU A 286 -22.70 -11.68 27.02
C LEU A 286 -21.36 -12.27 27.51
N LYS A 287 -21.35 -13.46 28.10
CA LYS A 287 -20.11 -14.12 28.57
C LYS A 287 -19.17 -14.48 27.42
N VAL A 288 -19.69 -15.06 26.34
CA VAL A 288 -18.88 -15.42 25.16
C VAL A 288 -18.38 -14.16 24.46
N VAL A 289 -19.27 -13.19 24.21
CA VAL A 289 -18.93 -11.92 23.55
C VAL A 289 -17.93 -11.13 24.39
N SER A 290 -18.12 -11.02 25.70
CA SER A 290 -17.14 -10.36 26.58
C SER A 290 -15.80 -11.10 26.57
N LYS A 291 -15.77 -12.43 26.71
CA LYS A 291 -14.54 -13.23 26.60
C LYS A 291 -13.74 -12.91 25.33
N HIS A 292 -14.41 -12.80 24.18
CA HIS A 292 -13.76 -12.51 22.90
C HIS A 292 -13.57 -11.01 22.60
N ASN A 293 -14.24 -10.10 23.32
CA ASN A 293 -14.08 -8.64 23.19
C ASN A 293 -13.15 -8.01 24.24
N LEU A 294 -12.91 -8.68 25.38
CA LEU A 294 -12.04 -8.22 26.47
C LEU A 294 -10.59 -8.06 26.02
N THR A 295 -10.21 -8.62 24.87
CA THR A 295 -8.82 -8.64 24.41
C THR A 295 -8.40 -7.42 23.58
N SER A 296 -9.26 -6.54 23.08
CA SER A 296 -8.83 -5.24 22.49
C SER A 296 -9.95 -4.38 21.89
N ASP A 297 -9.64 -3.10 21.63
CA ASP A 297 -10.43 -2.19 20.81
C ASP A 297 -10.36 -2.59 19.32
N TYR A 298 -11.40 -3.21 18.77
CA TYR A 298 -11.49 -3.72 17.38
C TYR A 298 -11.13 -2.69 16.29
N ASN A 299 -11.33 -1.42 16.63
CA ASN A 299 -11.02 -0.27 15.81
C ASN A 299 -9.53 0.08 15.80
N ASN A 300 -8.83 -0.17 16.91
CA ASN A 300 -7.39 0.01 17.09
C ASN A 300 -6.59 -1.28 16.85
N ASP A 301 -7.23 -2.44 16.92
CA ASP A 301 -6.66 -3.75 16.63
C ASP A 301 -6.46 -3.92 15.13
N ARG A 302 -5.39 -3.31 14.68
CA ARG A 302 -4.51 -3.96 13.73
C ARG A 302 -3.55 -4.77 14.59
N VAL A 303 -3.52 -6.10 14.43
CA VAL A 303 -2.44 -6.95 14.95
C VAL A 303 -2.53 -7.26 16.47
N ARG A 304 -3.65 -7.83 16.94
CA ARG A 304 -3.51 -9.02 17.79
C ARG A 304 -3.76 -10.22 16.92
N PHE A 305 -2.68 -10.72 16.32
CA PHE A 305 -2.60 -12.10 15.89
C PHE A 305 -2.62 -12.95 17.16
N GLU A 306 -3.78 -13.06 17.79
CA GLU A 306 -3.93 -13.92 18.95
C GLU A 306 -3.57 -15.34 18.51
N ASP A 307 -2.78 -16.03 19.34
CA ASP A 307 -2.21 -17.37 19.14
C ASP A 307 -3.32 -18.42 19.09
N ASP A 308 -4.20 -18.34 18.10
CA ASP A 308 -5.26 -19.33 17.91
C ASP A 308 -4.67 -20.46 17.07
N ARG A 309 -4.03 -21.41 17.77
CA ARG A 309 -3.32 -22.61 17.29
C ARG A 309 -4.19 -23.58 16.47
N THR A 310 -5.39 -23.18 16.06
CA THR A 310 -6.43 -24.07 15.57
C THR A 310 -6.43 -24.23 14.05
N TYR A 311 -5.71 -23.40 13.29
CA TYR A 311 -5.63 -23.49 11.82
C TYR A 311 -4.19 -23.37 11.33
N PRO A 312 -3.83 -24.03 10.21
CA PRO A 312 -2.44 -24.18 9.82
C PRO A 312 -1.82 -22.81 9.57
N ASP A 313 -0.64 -22.61 10.17
CA ASP A 313 0.24 -21.46 10.01
C ASP A 313 0.41 -20.98 8.56
N ILE A 314 0.10 -21.82 7.57
CA ILE A 314 0.31 -21.56 6.14
C ILE A 314 -0.30 -20.25 5.63
N PHE A 315 -1.45 -19.81 6.16
CA PHE A 315 -2.05 -18.53 5.76
C PHE A 315 -1.33 -17.32 6.37
N ARG A 316 -0.87 -17.45 7.63
CA ARG A 316 0.00 -16.46 8.27
C ARG A 316 1.33 -16.37 7.51
N LEU A 317 1.88 -17.52 7.13
CA LEU A 317 3.09 -17.61 6.32
C LEU A 317 2.96 -16.84 5.01
N TYR A 318 1.85 -16.97 4.27
CA TYR A 318 1.67 -16.21 3.02
C TYR A 318 1.75 -14.70 3.19
N SER A 319 1.19 -14.15 4.28
CA SER A 319 1.23 -12.70 4.53
C SER A 319 2.67 -12.22 4.78
N TRP A 320 3.43 -12.96 5.58
CA TRP A 320 4.84 -12.69 5.84
C TRP A 320 5.71 -12.85 4.58
N TYR A 321 5.48 -13.90 3.77
CA TYR A 321 6.19 -14.11 2.51
C TYR A 321 5.90 -13.01 1.50
N ILE A 322 4.66 -12.55 1.37
CA ILE A 322 4.30 -11.44 0.48
C ILE A 322 4.95 -10.14 0.97
N MET A 323 4.92 -9.87 2.28
CA MET A 323 5.60 -8.71 2.86
C MET A 323 7.09 -8.71 2.52
N ALA A 324 7.79 -9.82 2.77
CA ALA A 324 9.22 -9.94 2.50
C ALA A 324 9.53 -9.84 0.99
N SER A 325 8.72 -10.47 0.14
CA SER A 325 8.89 -10.44 -1.31
C SER A 325 8.72 -9.02 -1.87
N LEU A 326 7.68 -8.30 -1.43
CA LEU A 326 7.46 -6.91 -1.83
C LEU A 326 8.52 -5.98 -1.26
N ALA A 327 8.96 -6.17 -0.01
CA ALA A 327 10.05 -5.39 0.57
C ALA A 327 11.34 -5.52 -0.27
N VAL A 328 11.70 -6.75 -0.69
CA VAL A 328 12.85 -6.99 -1.57
C VAL A 328 12.68 -6.27 -2.91
N LEU A 329 11.50 -6.35 -3.53
CA LEU A 329 11.22 -5.68 -4.80
C LEU A 329 11.30 -4.15 -4.67
N ILE A 330 10.71 -3.58 -3.61
CA ILE A 330 10.76 -2.15 -3.34
C ILE A 330 12.21 -1.71 -3.13
N VAL A 331 12.99 -2.43 -2.32
CA VAL A 331 14.40 -2.09 -2.11
C VAL A 331 15.19 -2.21 -3.41
N ALA A 332 14.95 -3.24 -4.23
CA ALA A 332 15.56 -3.37 -5.54
C ALA A 332 15.26 -2.16 -6.44
N ILE A 333 14.02 -1.64 -6.41
CA ILE A 333 13.62 -0.42 -7.12
C ILE A 333 14.41 0.79 -6.64
N HIS A 334 14.57 0.99 -5.34
CA HIS A 334 15.34 2.12 -4.82
C HIS A 334 16.86 1.95 -5.07
N LEU A 335 17.38 0.72 -5.04
CA LEU A 335 18.76 0.41 -5.39
C LEU A 335 19.06 0.61 -6.88
N ALA A 336 18.06 0.58 -7.77
CA ALA A 336 18.27 0.95 -9.17
C ALA A 336 18.75 2.40 -9.32
N ALA A 337 18.45 3.27 -8.35
CA ALA A 337 18.95 4.64 -8.27
C ALA A 337 20.33 4.77 -7.60
N TRP A 338 21.08 3.67 -7.44
CA TRP A 338 22.36 3.65 -6.71
C TRP A 338 23.39 4.69 -7.20
N ASN A 339 23.43 4.92 -8.52
CA ASN A 339 24.40 5.80 -9.19
C ASN A 339 23.73 7.05 -9.79
N TRP A 340 22.54 7.42 -9.30
CA TRP A 340 21.87 8.62 -9.76
C TRP A 340 22.50 9.89 -9.16
N LEU A 341 22.15 11.03 -9.77
CA LEU A 341 22.65 12.34 -9.37
C LEU A 341 21.87 12.82 -8.14
N PHE A 342 22.57 13.03 -7.03
CA PHE A 342 22.01 13.68 -5.83
C PHE A 342 22.56 15.10 -5.68
N PRO A 343 21.85 16.00 -4.97
CA PRO A 343 22.32 17.37 -4.78
C PRO A 343 23.66 17.45 -4.04
N SER A 344 23.92 16.52 -3.11
CA SER A 344 25.18 16.42 -2.36
C SER A 344 25.65 14.97 -2.16
N HIS A 345 26.94 14.78 -1.87
CA HIS A 345 27.49 13.47 -1.52
C HIS A 345 26.90 12.90 -0.23
N VAL A 346 26.56 13.75 0.74
CA VAL A 346 25.93 13.32 1.99
C VAL A 346 24.55 12.72 1.70
N GLU A 347 23.75 13.37 0.85
CA GLU A 347 22.43 12.89 0.46
C GLU A 347 22.48 11.57 -0.30
N LEU A 348 23.46 11.40 -1.20
CA LEU A 348 23.69 10.14 -1.89
C LEU A 348 24.00 9.00 -0.91
N TRP A 349 24.86 9.25 0.09
CA TRP A 349 25.19 8.22 1.08
C TRP A 349 24.03 7.95 2.05
N LEU A 350 23.26 8.98 2.42
CA LEU A 350 22.03 8.80 3.19
C LEU A 350 21.02 7.91 2.46
N TRP A 351 20.85 8.12 1.15
CA TRP A 351 20.03 7.26 0.29
C TRP A 351 20.50 5.81 0.31
N ARG A 352 21.78 5.59 0.02
CA ARG A 352 22.39 4.25 -0.07
C ARG A 352 22.30 3.49 1.24
N LEU A 353 22.67 4.13 2.35
CA LEU A 353 22.60 3.53 3.69
C LEU A 353 21.15 3.20 4.07
N SER A 354 20.21 4.08 3.75
CA SER A 354 18.79 3.81 4.03
C SER A 354 18.26 2.63 3.22
N CYS A 355 18.60 2.52 1.93
CA CYS A 355 18.21 1.37 1.11
C CYS A 355 18.79 0.06 1.65
N LEU A 356 20.07 0.07 2.04
CA LEU A 356 20.74 -1.10 2.62
C LEU A 356 20.21 -1.48 4.01
N ALA A 357 19.74 -0.52 4.79
CA ALA A 357 19.19 -0.76 6.13
C ALA A 357 17.78 -1.36 6.10
N VAL A 358 16.98 -1.09 5.06
CA VAL A 358 15.60 -1.62 4.96
C VAL A 358 15.58 -3.16 4.89
N LEU A 359 16.44 -3.80 4.08
CA LEU A 359 16.46 -5.26 3.92
C LEU A 359 16.69 -6.04 5.22
N PRO A 360 17.77 -5.80 5.99
CA PRO A 360 18.01 -6.51 7.24
C PRO A 360 16.91 -6.21 8.26
N SER A 361 16.35 -5.00 8.31
CA SER A 361 15.20 -4.71 9.17
C SER A 361 13.98 -5.56 8.79
N CYS A 362 13.64 -5.64 7.49
CA CYS A 362 12.55 -6.50 7.02
C CYS A 362 12.80 -7.99 7.30
N ALA A 363 14.04 -8.46 7.14
CA ALA A 363 14.42 -9.83 7.45
C ALA A 363 14.27 -10.14 8.94
N LEU A 364 14.69 -9.24 9.83
CA LEU A 364 14.51 -9.38 11.28
C LEU A 364 13.03 -9.41 11.66
N LEU A 365 12.21 -8.53 11.06
CA LEU A 365 10.75 -8.53 11.28
C LEU A 365 10.08 -9.81 10.76
N PHE A 366 10.55 -10.34 9.64
CA PHE A 366 10.08 -11.63 9.12
C PHE A 366 10.43 -12.76 10.09
N ILE A 367 11.68 -12.85 10.55
CA ILE A 367 12.14 -13.89 11.50
C ILE A 367 11.36 -13.80 12.83
N ALA A 368 11.17 -12.59 13.36
CA ALA A 368 10.37 -12.36 14.57
C ALA A 368 8.90 -12.76 14.33
N GLY A 369 8.32 -12.40 13.19
CA GLY A 369 6.96 -12.77 12.80
C GLY A 369 6.74 -14.28 12.61
N MET A 370 7.81 -15.02 12.30
CA MET A 370 7.82 -16.48 12.18
C MET A 370 7.96 -17.19 13.54
N GLY A 371 8.19 -16.46 14.63
CA GLY A 371 8.43 -17.04 15.96
C GLY A 371 9.73 -17.85 16.04
N TRP A 372 10.74 -17.51 15.22
CA TRP A 372 12.02 -18.22 15.16
C TRP A 372 13.08 -17.69 16.14
N THR A 373 12.69 -16.75 16.99
CA THR A 373 13.54 -16.20 18.04
C THR A 373 13.31 -16.96 19.35
N SER A 374 14.25 -16.86 20.31
CA SER A 374 14.13 -17.45 21.65
C SER A 374 14.03 -16.35 22.72
N ASP A 375 13.30 -16.62 23.81
CA ASP A 375 12.84 -15.66 24.81
C ASP A 375 13.87 -14.69 25.42
N GLY A 376 13.39 -13.47 25.70
CA GLY A 376 13.99 -12.44 26.57
C GLY A 376 14.26 -11.09 25.89
N HIS A 377 14.84 -11.11 24.69
CA HIS A 377 15.27 -9.90 23.98
C HIS A 377 14.49 -9.59 22.69
N GLU A 378 13.54 -10.44 22.31
CA GLU A 378 12.81 -10.35 21.03
C GLU A 378 12.07 -9.03 20.84
N ALA A 379 11.40 -8.55 21.89
CA ALA A 379 10.65 -7.31 21.85
C ALA A 379 11.58 -6.11 21.58
N VAL A 380 12.79 -6.12 22.16
CA VAL A 380 13.78 -5.07 21.96
C VAL A 380 14.32 -5.12 20.53
N PHE A 381 14.70 -6.31 20.03
CA PHE A 381 15.17 -6.47 18.65
C PHE A 381 14.10 -6.07 17.63
N THR A 382 12.85 -6.46 17.87
CA THR A 382 11.71 -6.09 17.02
C THR A 382 11.52 -4.58 17.01
N LEU A 383 11.53 -3.93 18.18
CA LEU A 383 11.39 -2.47 18.28
C LEU A 383 12.53 -1.72 17.58
N VAL A 384 13.78 -2.20 17.73
CA VAL A 384 14.93 -1.66 17.03
C VAL A 384 14.79 -1.83 15.52
N ALA A 385 14.39 -3.02 15.05
CA ALA A 385 14.17 -3.29 13.63
C ALA A 385 13.07 -2.38 13.04
N ILE A 386 11.95 -2.21 13.74
CA ILE A 386 10.88 -1.27 13.34
C ILE A 386 11.43 0.16 13.27
N SER A 387 12.20 0.58 14.27
CA SER A 387 12.73 1.96 14.35
C SER A 387 13.71 2.24 13.21
N VAL A 388 14.65 1.33 12.95
CA VAL A 388 15.61 1.44 11.85
C VAL A 388 14.90 1.43 10.50
N TYR A 389 13.92 0.56 10.32
CA TYR A 389 13.09 0.51 9.12
C TYR A 389 12.36 1.84 8.89
N MET A 390 11.62 2.33 9.89
CA MET A 390 10.83 3.56 9.77
C MET A 390 11.70 4.78 9.54
N MET A 391 12.86 4.86 10.19
CA MET A 391 13.83 5.94 9.96
C MET A 391 14.39 5.89 8.53
N SER A 392 14.79 4.71 8.06
CA SER A 392 15.31 4.53 6.69
C SER A 392 14.27 4.89 5.64
N ARG A 393 13.01 4.49 5.84
CA ARG A 393 11.89 4.86 4.96
C ARG A 393 11.62 6.36 4.99
N LEU A 394 11.72 7.01 6.15
CA LEU A 394 11.54 8.46 6.25
C LEU A 394 12.61 9.20 5.46
N ILE A 395 13.88 8.78 5.59
CA ILE A 395 14.99 9.36 4.84
C ILE A 395 14.74 9.19 3.33
N ILE A 396 14.37 7.98 2.87
CA ILE A 396 14.05 7.73 1.46
C ILE A 396 12.95 8.67 0.97
N VAL A 397 11.83 8.77 1.69
CA VAL A 397 10.70 9.65 1.34
C VAL A 397 11.12 11.11 1.26
N VAL A 398 11.90 11.60 2.23
CA VAL A 398 12.40 12.98 2.21
C VAL A 398 13.35 13.22 1.04
N GLN A 399 14.28 12.29 0.78
CA GLN A 399 15.25 12.42 -0.30
C GLN A 399 14.59 12.49 -1.68
N ILE A 400 13.53 11.71 -1.90
CA ILE A 400 12.74 11.75 -3.16
C ILE A 400 12.29 13.17 -3.53
N PHE A 401 11.91 13.99 -2.54
CA PHE A 401 11.54 15.39 -2.78
C PHE A 401 12.75 16.31 -2.88
N LEU A 402 13.79 16.08 -2.06
CA LEU A 402 15.00 16.92 -2.08
C LEU A 402 15.80 16.80 -3.38
N CYS A 403 15.71 15.67 -4.09
CA CYS A 403 16.41 15.45 -5.36
C CYS A 403 15.96 16.42 -6.46
N PHE A 404 14.74 16.99 -6.41
CA PHE A 404 14.30 18.03 -7.36
C PHE A 404 15.14 19.32 -7.32
N ARG A 405 15.97 19.52 -6.29
CA ARG A 405 16.95 20.61 -6.27
C ARG A 405 18.05 20.42 -7.33
N LYS A 406 18.26 19.19 -7.80
CA LYS A 406 19.30 18.84 -8.77
C LYS A 406 18.95 17.57 -9.55
N MET A 407 18.40 17.72 -10.75
CA MET A 407 18.00 16.64 -11.65
C MET A 407 18.66 16.78 -13.04
N PRO A 408 18.87 15.69 -13.79
CA PRO A 408 19.22 15.78 -15.20
C PRO A 408 18.15 16.53 -16.02
N GLU A 409 18.57 17.34 -16.99
CA GLU A 409 17.65 18.09 -17.87
C GLU A 409 16.63 17.20 -18.58
N SER A 410 17.05 16.00 -18.98
CA SER A 410 16.19 15.03 -19.66
C SER A 410 14.99 14.57 -18.83
N VAL A 411 14.95 14.81 -17.50
CA VAL A 411 13.75 14.57 -16.67
C VAL A 411 12.55 15.42 -17.10
N TYR A 412 12.81 16.60 -17.66
CA TYR A 412 11.79 17.58 -18.05
C TYR A 412 11.43 17.55 -19.53
N THR A 413 12.04 16.68 -20.33
CA THR A 413 11.65 16.48 -21.73
C THR A 413 10.43 15.58 -21.84
N GLU A 414 9.59 15.76 -22.87
CA GLU A 414 8.45 14.87 -23.11
C GLU A 414 8.88 13.47 -23.55
N VAL A 415 7.96 12.51 -23.41
CA VAL A 415 8.12 11.18 -23.99
C VAL A 415 8.01 11.29 -25.51
N PRO A 416 9.05 10.89 -26.28
CA PRO A 416 8.96 10.86 -27.74
C PRO A 416 8.12 9.66 -28.19
N TRP A 417 6.79 9.76 -28.09
CA TRP A 417 5.86 8.67 -28.43
C TRP A 417 6.02 8.16 -29.87
N SER A 418 6.50 9.01 -30.79
CA SER A 418 6.85 8.65 -32.17
C SER A 418 7.90 7.53 -32.29
N TYR A 419 8.69 7.28 -31.23
CA TYR A 419 9.60 6.14 -31.16
C TYR A 419 8.86 4.80 -31.03
N TRP A 420 7.70 4.79 -30.37
CA TRP A 420 6.88 3.59 -30.13
C TRP A 420 6.08 3.13 -31.36
N ASP A 421 5.86 4.02 -32.34
CA ASP A 421 5.27 3.67 -33.64
C ASP A 421 6.03 2.56 -34.39
N ARG A 422 7.31 2.35 -34.05
CA ARG A 422 8.14 1.24 -34.58
C ARG A 422 7.92 -0.11 -33.87
N TYR A 423 7.35 -0.11 -32.67
CA TYR A 423 7.19 -1.30 -31.83
C TYR A 423 5.73 -1.74 -31.65
N LEU A 424 4.77 -0.86 -31.93
CA LEU A 424 3.36 -1.23 -31.96
C LEU A 424 3.06 -2.09 -33.21
N PRO A 425 2.41 -3.26 -33.06
CA PRO A 425 1.91 -4.00 -34.23
C PRO A 425 0.98 -3.08 -35.00
N ARG A 426 1.29 -2.81 -36.27
CA ARG A 426 0.35 -2.14 -37.17
C ARG A 426 -0.87 -3.04 -37.29
N LEU A 427 -1.97 -2.65 -36.66
CA LEU A 427 -3.27 -3.27 -36.90
C LEU A 427 -3.66 -2.89 -38.33
N SER A 428 -3.30 -3.74 -39.29
CA SER A 428 -3.71 -3.67 -40.68
C SER A 428 -5.10 -4.26 -40.88
#